data_AF-A0A3P1VYN8-F1
#
_entry.id   AF-A0A3P1VYN8-F1
#
_cell.length_a   1.000
_cell.length_b   1.000
_cell.length_c   1.000
_cell.angle_alpha   90.00
_cell.angle_beta   90.00
_cell.angle_gamma   90.00
#
_symmetry.space_group_name_H-M   'P 1'
#
loop_
_entity.id
_entity.type
_entity.pdbx_description
1 polymer ?
#
loop_
_entity_poly.entity_id
_entity_poly.type
_entity_poly.pdbx_seq_one_letter_code
_entity_poly.pdbx_strand_id
1 'polypeptide(L)'
;MDVLIMMLEDSEKDEYLEEKRRKRGKILTVSFIIIWLVSFITIFLIVALNGGFQNGAKINRIGSEIIYSDEIFINNKQLSLKEKNKFLSIISENYKYETVFIHKFKQEDTINNVVLNVIFKKKGKEKEIKIYNDFNCVDTNYCPDYILETEYEGEKVYLSIGKDKELTEILEKYTK
;
A
#
# COMPACT_ATOMS: atom_id res chain seq x y z
N MET A 1 -55.43 -23.00 47.94
CA MET A 1 -55.89 -22.61 46.59
C MET A 1 -55.30 -21.26 46.22
N ASP A 2 -55.36 -20.28 47.12
CA ASP A 2 -54.82 -18.92 46.92
C ASP A 2 -53.32 -18.86 46.61
N VAL A 3 -52.49 -19.68 47.25
CA VAL A 3 -51.03 -19.71 47.01
C VAL A 3 -50.69 -20.17 45.58
N LEU A 4 -51.49 -21.08 45.02
CA LEU A 4 -51.24 -21.67 43.71
C LEU A 4 -51.65 -20.72 42.58
N ILE A 5 -52.72 -19.94 42.80
CA ILE A 5 -53.16 -18.87 41.90
C ILE A 5 -52.13 -17.72 41.90
N MET A 6 -51.63 -17.34 43.08
CA MET A 6 -50.60 -16.30 43.21
C MET A 6 -49.28 -16.67 42.52
N MET A 7 -48.84 -17.95 42.62
CA MET A 7 -47.63 -18.41 41.93
C MET A 7 -47.78 -18.45 40.41
N LEU A 8 -48.96 -18.77 39.89
CA LEU A 8 -49.24 -18.73 38.45
C LEU A 8 -49.22 -17.30 37.91
N GLU A 9 -49.79 -16.35 38.66
CA GLU A 9 -49.86 -14.95 38.27
C GLU A 9 -48.47 -14.27 38.29
N ASP A 10 -47.61 -14.62 39.26
CA ASP A 10 -46.21 -14.17 39.28
C ASP A 10 -45.39 -14.78 38.13
N SER A 11 -45.61 -16.06 37.79
CA SER A 11 -44.93 -16.74 36.68
C SER A 11 -45.27 -16.12 35.31
N GLU A 12 -46.54 -15.81 35.05
CA GLU A 12 -46.97 -15.16 33.79
C GLU A 12 -46.41 -13.74 33.67
N LYS A 13 -46.33 -13.02 34.79
CA LYS A 13 -45.79 -11.67 34.85
C LYS A 13 -44.28 -11.64 34.60
N ASP A 14 -43.55 -12.61 35.14
CA ASP A 14 -42.11 -12.74 34.91
C ASP A 14 -41.81 -13.11 33.46
N GLU A 15 -42.57 -14.04 32.85
CA GLU A 15 -42.42 -14.40 31.44
C GLU A 15 -42.71 -13.20 30.50
N TYR A 16 -43.75 -12.43 30.78
CA TYR A 16 -44.07 -11.20 30.05
C TYR A 16 -42.96 -10.14 30.16
N LEU A 17 -42.39 -9.96 31.36
CA LEU A 17 -41.31 -9.00 31.58
C LEU A 17 -40.02 -9.44 30.89
N GLU A 18 -39.72 -10.74 30.85
CA GLU A 18 -38.57 -11.30 30.15
C GLU A 18 -38.69 -11.11 28.63
N GLU A 19 -39.86 -11.38 28.05
CA GLU A 19 -40.11 -11.19 26.63
C GLU A 19 -40.00 -9.71 26.22
N LYS A 20 -40.51 -8.80 27.06
CA LYS A 20 -40.40 -7.34 26.87
C LYS A 20 -38.95 -6.85 26.97
N ARG A 21 -38.15 -7.37 27.91
CA ARG A 21 -36.71 -7.08 28.00
C ARG A 21 -35.96 -7.61 26.78
N ARG A 22 -36.28 -8.82 26.30
CA ARG A 22 -35.67 -9.43 25.11
C ARG A 22 -35.99 -8.64 23.84
N LYS A 23 -37.24 -8.18 23.66
CA LYS A 23 -37.65 -7.31 22.55
C LYS A 23 -36.94 -5.95 22.58
N ARG A 24 -36.84 -5.31 23.76
CA ARG A 24 -36.09 -4.05 23.93
C ARG A 24 -34.58 -4.21 23.68
N GLY A 25 -33.99 -5.31 24.16
CA GLY A 25 -32.60 -5.64 23.92
C GLY A 25 -32.29 -5.82 22.43
N LYS A 26 -33.18 -6.52 21.70
CA LYS A 26 -33.06 -6.67 20.23
C LYS A 26 -33.16 -5.33 19.49
N ILE A 27 -34.03 -4.42 19.92
CA ILE A 27 -34.17 -3.09 19.29
C ILE A 27 -32.91 -2.24 19.54
N LEU A 28 -32.37 -2.29 20.76
CA LEU A 28 -31.15 -1.56 21.12
C LEU A 28 -29.92 -2.10 20.37
N THR A 29 -29.77 -3.43 20.25
CA THR A 29 -28.65 -4.02 19.50
C THR A 29 -28.75 -3.73 18.00
N VAL A 30 -29.95 -3.81 17.41
CA VAL A 30 -30.15 -3.42 16.00
C VAL A 30 -29.85 -1.94 15.78
N SER A 31 -30.32 -1.06 16.67
CA SER A 31 -30.05 0.38 16.57
C SER A 31 -28.56 0.69 16.70
N PHE A 32 -27.85 0.01 17.61
CA PHE A 32 -26.41 0.12 17.76
C PHE A 32 -25.66 -0.34 16.50
N ILE A 33 -26.04 -1.48 15.92
CA ILE A 33 -25.44 -2.00 14.68
C ILE A 33 -25.63 -1.01 13.53
N ILE A 34 -26.83 -0.43 13.38
CA ILE A 34 -27.12 0.57 12.35
C ILE A 34 -26.27 1.82 12.54
N ILE A 35 -26.21 2.38 13.75
CA ILE A 35 -25.40 3.56 14.05
C ILE A 35 -23.92 3.29 13.79
N TRP A 36 -23.44 2.11 14.18
CA TRP A 36 -22.06 1.70 13.95
C TRP A 36 -21.75 1.57 12.45
N LEU A 37 -22.62 0.93 11.67
CA LEU A 37 -22.46 0.82 10.21
C LEU A 37 -22.47 2.18 9.52
N VAL A 38 -23.42 3.07 9.87
CA VAL A 38 -23.49 4.40 9.28
C VAL A 38 -22.24 5.22 9.63
N SER A 39 -21.78 5.14 10.88
CA SER A 39 -20.55 5.83 11.32
C SER A 39 -19.33 5.30 10.59
N PHE A 40 -19.20 3.97 10.46
CA PHE A 40 -18.11 3.32 9.74
C PHE A 40 -18.10 3.72 8.27
N ILE A 41 -19.24 3.67 7.58
CA ILE A 41 -19.36 4.06 6.17
C ILE A 41 -19.01 5.54 6.00
N THR A 42 -19.45 6.42 6.90
CA THR A 42 -19.16 7.85 6.83
C THR A 42 -17.66 8.11 6.99
N ILE A 43 -17.00 7.47 7.97
CA ILE A 43 -15.55 7.57 8.15
C ILE A 43 -14.82 7.02 6.91
N PHE A 44 -15.24 5.86 6.40
CA PHE A 44 -14.65 5.25 5.22
C PHE A 44 -14.76 6.16 3.99
N LEU A 45 -15.94 6.78 3.78
CA LEU A 45 -16.15 7.73 2.68
C LEU A 45 -15.29 8.99 2.84
N ILE A 46 -15.17 9.53 4.05
CA ILE A 46 -14.29 10.69 4.31
C ILE A 46 -12.83 10.33 3.99
N VAL A 47 -12.36 9.15 4.43
CA VAL A 47 -11.00 8.68 4.11
C VAL A 47 -10.82 8.48 2.61
N ALA A 48 -11.79 7.92 1.91
CA ALA A 48 -11.73 7.71 0.47
C ALA A 48 -11.75 9.03 -0.32
N LEU A 49 -12.63 9.97 0.03
CA LEU A 49 -12.76 11.29 -0.60
C LEU A 49 -11.52 12.17 -0.36
N ASN A 50 -10.90 12.06 0.82
CA ASN A 50 -9.64 12.72 1.13
C ASN A 50 -8.41 12.02 0.53
N GLY A 51 -8.61 11.06 -0.39
CA GLY A 51 -7.53 10.41 -1.10
C GLY A 51 -6.72 9.40 -0.27
N GLY A 52 -7.23 8.96 0.88
CA GLY A 52 -6.55 8.03 1.78
C GLY A 52 -6.13 6.70 1.12
N PHE A 53 -6.85 6.27 0.08
CA PHE A 53 -6.51 5.07 -0.71
C PHE A 53 -5.86 5.37 -2.07
N GLN A 54 -5.89 6.62 -2.54
CA GLN A 54 -5.38 6.98 -3.88
C GLN A 54 -3.88 6.79 -3.97
N ASN A 55 -3.15 7.10 -2.90
CA ASN A 55 -1.69 6.93 -2.85
C ASN A 55 -1.29 5.45 -2.99
N GLY A 56 -1.98 4.52 -2.32
CA GLY A 56 -1.71 3.08 -2.43
C GLY A 56 -2.07 2.48 -3.79
N ALA A 57 -3.23 2.85 -4.35
CA ALA A 57 -3.64 2.41 -5.69
C ALA A 57 -2.65 2.91 -6.77
N LYS A 58 -2.18 4.15 -6.65
CA LYS A 58 -1.17 4.77 -7.52
C LYS A 58 0.17 4.01 -7.49
N ILE A 59 0.68 3.68 -6.30
CA ILE A 59 1.90 2.87 -6.16
C ILE A 59 1.72 1.50 -6.79
N ASN A 60 0.62 0.80 -6.47
CA ASN A 60 0.40 -0.55 -6.97
C ASN A 60 0.37 -0.59 -8.49
N ARG A 61 -0.19 0.45 -9.12
CA ARG A 61 -0.18 0.58 -10.57
C ARG A 61 1.25 0.78 -11.11
N ILE A 62 2.01 1.73 -10.57
CA ILE A 62 3.41 1.96 -10.96
C ILE A 62 4.25 0.69 -10.76
N GLY A 63 4.12 0.04 -9.61
CA GLY A 63 4.80 -1.22 -9.30
C GLY A 63 4.44 -2.35 -10.25
N SER A 64 3.16 -2.49 -10.60
CA SER A 64 2.73 -3.51 -11.58
C SER A 64 3.32 -3.28 -12.97
N GLU A 65 3.47 -2.02 -13.40
CA GLU A 65 4.08 -1.69 -14.69
C GLU A 65 5.57 -2.07 -14.72
N ILE A 66 6.27 -1.95 -13.58
CA ILE A 66 7.68 -2.33 -13.42
C ILE A 66 7.84 -3.86 -13.37
N ILE A 67 7.09 -4.53 -12.49
CA ILE A 67 7.22 -5.97 -12.20
C ILE A 67 6.94 -6.83 -13.42
N TYR A 68 5.99 -6.43 -14.27
CA TYR A 68 5.57 -7.22 -15.41
C TYR A 68 6.23 -6.82 -16.74
N SER A 69 7.40 -6.19 -16.70
CA SER A 69 8.18 -5.83 -17.89
C SER A 69 8.87 -7.05 -18.52
N ASP A 70 8.91 -7.09 -19.86
CA ASP A 70 9.57 -8.16 -20.60
C ASP A 70 11.08 -7.88 -20.71
N GLU A 71 11.43 -6.62 -20.94
CA GLU A 71 12.80 -6.12 -21.07
C GLU A 71 13.02 -4.88 -20.20
N ILE A 72 14.23 -4.75 -19.67
CA ILE A 72 14.65 -3.62 -18.82
C ILE A 72 15.97 -3.09 -19.39
N PHE A 73 16.02 -1.80 -19.67
CA PHE A 73 17.22 -1.09 -20.09
C PHE A 73 17.60 -0.06 -19.04
N ILE A 74 18.87 0.00 -18.67
CA ILE A 74 19.42 1.02 -17.78
C ILE A 74 20.46 1.81 -18.56
N ASN A 75 20.29 3.12 -18.68
CA ASN A 75 21.13 4.00 -19.49
C ASN A 75 21.38 3.41 -20.90
N ASN A 76 20.31 2.96 -21.55
CA ASN A 76 20.29 2.34 -22.88
C ASN A 76 21.00 0.97 -23.01
N LYS A 77 21.47 0.37 -21.91
CA LYS A 77 22.03 -0.98 -21.90
C LYS A 77 21.01 -1.96 -21.36
N GLN A 78 20.74 -3.04 -22.09
CA GLN A 78 19.78 -4.07 -21.66
C GLN A 78 20.36 -4.89 -20.49
N LEU A 79 19.54 -5.16 -19.48
CA LEU A 79 19.90 -6.10 -18.41
C LEU A 79 20.01 -7.52 -18.97
N SER A 80 21.00 -8.29 -18.51
CA SER A 80 20.99 -9.74 -18.75
C SER A 80 19.79 -10.40 -18.09
N LEU A 81 19.38 -11.60 -18.54
CA LEU A 81 18.23 -12.30 -17.94
C LEU A 81 18.40 -12.51 -16.42
N LYS A 82 19.61 -12.81 -15.96
CA LYS A 82 19.92 -12.99 -14.54
C LYS A 82 19.78 -11.68 -13.76
N GLU A 83 20.34 -10.58 -14.28
CA GLU A 83 20.24 -9.26 -13.65
C GLU A 83 18.80 -8.75 -13.64
N LYS A 84 18.06 -8.93 -14.74
CA LYS A 84 16.64 -8.61 -14.84
C LYS A 84 15.82 -9.32 -13.77
N ASN A 85 15.95 -10.64 -13.67
CA ASN A 85 15.20 -11.43 -12.70
C ASN A 85 15.52 -11.00 -11.26
N LYS A 86 16.80 -10.71 -10.99
CA LYS A 86 17.23 -10.27 -9.67
C LYS A 86 16.72 -8.87 -9.33
N PHE A 87 16.87 -7.92 -10.26
CA PHE A 87 16.31 -6.57 -10.16
C PHE A 87 14.82 -6.63 -9.85
N LEU A 88 14.06 -7.40 -10.63
CA LEU A 88 12.62 -7.56 -10.42
C LEU A 88 12.27 -8.25 -9.10
N SER A 89 13.07 -9.20 -8.63
CA SER A 89 12.87 -9.84 -7.32
C SER A 89 13.04 -8.85 -6.18
N ILE A 90 14.12 -8.07 -6.20
CA ILE A 90 14.43 -7.08 -5.15
C ILE A 90 13.36 -5.98 -5.14
N ILE A 91 12.98 -5.49 -6.32
CA ILE A 91 11.88 -4.52 -6.44
C ILE A 91 10.59 -5.16 -5.90
N SER A 92 10.21 -6.35 -6.37
CA SER A 92 8.96 -7.00 -5.94
C SER A 92 8.91 -7.26 -4.43
N GLU A 93 10.01 -7.66 -3.81
CA GLU A 93 10.09 -7.87 -2.36
C GLU A 93 9.91 -6.56 -1.59
N ASN A 94 10.61 -5.49 -1.99
CA ASN A 94 10.46 -4.17 -1.38
C ASN A 94 9.06 -3.58 -1.59
N TYR A 95 8.39 -3.90 -2.71
CA TYR A 95 6.99 -3.55 -2.94
C TYR A 95 6.01 -4.41 -2.12
N LYS A 96 6.30 -5.70 -1.89
CA LYS A 96 5.40 -6.65 -1.22
C LYS A 96 5.38 -6.50 0.31
N TYR A 97 6.45 -6.01 0.92
CA TYR A 97 6.56 -5.82 2.38
C TYR A 97 6.13 -4.43 2.86
N GLU A 98 5.40 -3.65 2.04
CA GLU A 98 4.91 -2.30 2.39
C GLU A 98 6.01 -1.31 2.83
N THR A 99 7.30 -1.63 2.65
CA THR A 99 8.44 -0.75 2.94
C THR A 99 8.64 0.34 1.90
N VAL A 100 7.74 0.46 0.92
CA VAL A 100 7.56 1.70 0.15
C VAL A 100 6.88 2.71 1.08
N PHE A 101 7.64 3.24 2.05
CA PHE A 101 7.24 4.47 2.71
C PHE A 101 7.16 5.52 1.61
N ILE A 102 5.94 5.95 1.27
CA ILE A 102 5.72 7.13 0.43
C ILE A 102 6.15 8.34 1.26
N HIS A 103 7.45 8.55 1.38
CA HIS A 103 7.91 9.90 1.51
C HIS A 103 7.76 10.54 0.13
N LYS A 104 6.86 11.52 0.03
CA LYS A 104 6.92 12.46 -1.07
C LYS A 104 8.21 13.25 -0.87
N PHE A 105 9.27 12.79 -1.51
CA PHE A 105 10.51 13.55 -1.59
C PHE A 105 10.28 14.78 -2.45
N LYS A 106 10.91 15.89 -2.07
CA LYS A 106 10.98 17.08 -2.91
C LYS A 106 12.13 16.88 -3.90
N GLN A 107 12.08 17.58 -5.02
CA GLN A 107 13.16 17.57 -6.02
C GLN A 107 14.52 17.98 -5.44
N GLU A 108 14.51 18.75 -4.35
CA GLU A 108 15.72 19.16 -3.62
C GLU A 108 16.47 17.97 -3.01
N ASP A 109 15.76 16.89 -2.66
CA ASP A 109 16.33 15.68 -2.04
C ASP A 109 17.14 14.83 -3.04
N THR A 110 17.10 15.16 -4.35
CA THR A 110 17.78 14.40 -5.41
C THR A 110 18.94 15.14 -6.08
N ILE A 111 19.24 16.38 -5.68
CA ILE A 111 20.18 17.28 -6.37
C ILE A 111 21.61 16.72 -6.47
N ASN A 112 22.04 15.87 -5.53
CA ASN A 112 23.39 15.31 -5.49
C ASN A 112 23.46 13.82 -5.90
N ASN A 113 22.35 13.23 -6.35
CA ASN A 113 22.29 11.80 -6.64
C ASN A 113 22.69 11.51 -8.10
N VAL A 114 23.28 10.33 -8.31
CA VAL A 114 23.48 9.80 -9.65
C VAL A 114 22.12 9.41 -10.22
N VAL A 115 21.88 9.77 -11.49
CA VAL A 115 20.62 9.51 -12.19
C VAL A 115 20.80 8.36 -13.18
N LEU A 116 20.00 7.32 -13.02
CA LEU A 116 19.88 6.24 -13.98
C LEU A 116 18.53 6.33 -14.70
N ASN A 117 18.56 6.37 -16.03
CA ASN A 117 17.35 6.28 -16.84
C ASN A 117 17.04 4.80 -17.07
N VAL A 118 15.88 4.36 -16.57
CA VAL A 118 15.42 2.98 -16.69
C VAL A 118 14.20 2.91 -17.59
N ILE A 119 14.29 2.10 -18.64
CA ILE A 119 13.22 1.89 -19.61
C ILE A 119 12.70 0.46 -19.44
N PHE A 120 11.43 0.36 -19.08
CA PHE A 120 10.70 -0.90 -19.01
C PHE A 120 9.92 -1.08 -20.31
N LYS A 121 10.14 -2.19 -21.02
CA LYS A 121 9.39 -2.53 -22.24
C LYS A 121 8.51 -3.75 -22.04
N LYS A 122 7.28 -3.67 -22.54
CA LYS A 122 6.32 -4.78 -22.56
C LYS A 122 5.43 -4.70 -23.78
N LYS A 123 5.45 -5.73 -24.65
CA LYS A 123 4.56 -5.84 -25.83
C LYS A 123 4.37 -4.52 -26.60
N GLY A 124 5.46 -3.81 -26.88
CA GLY A 124 5.46 -2.55 -27.63
C GLY A 124 5.07 -1.29 -26.84
N LYS A 125 4.86 -1.40 -25.53
CA LYS A 125 4.75 -0.25 -24.62
C LYS A 125 6.07 -0.03 -23.91
N GLU A 126 6.43 1.23 -23.73
CA GLU A 126 7.64 1.65 -23.02
C GLU A 126 7.26 2.59 -21.88
N LYS A 127 7.92 2.42 -20.74
CA LYS A 127 7.82 3.32 -19.60
C LYS A 127 9.21 3.70 -19.15
N GLU A 128 9.49 5.00 -19.16
CA GLU A 128 10.73 5.55 -18.64
C GLU A 128 10.52 5.98 -17.19
N ILE A 129 11.48 5.62 -16.34
CA ILE A 129 11.56 5.96 -14.92
C ILE A 129 13.00 6.38 -14.64
N LYS A 130 13.18 7.37 -13.78
CA LYS A 130 14.52 7.76 -13.30
C LYS A 130 14.75 7.20 -11.91
N ILE A 131 15.92 6.62 -11.68
CA ILE A 131 16.37 6.20 -10.36
C ILE A 131 17.46 7.16 -9.90
N TYR A 132 17.25 7.79 -8.75
CA TYR A 132 18.22 8.65 -8.08
C TYR A 132 18.80 7.89 -6.89
N ASN A 133 20.13 7.77 -6.86
CA ASN A 133 20.88 7.22 -5.73
C ASN A 133 22.33 7.71 -5.80
N ASP A 134 23.01 7.88 -4.68
CA ASP A 134 24.44 8.25 -4.60
C ASP A 134 25.37 7.02 -4.58
N PHE A 135 24.83 5.80 -4.62
CA PHE A 135 25.52 4.51 -4.66
C PHE A 135 26.58 4.31 -3.57
N ASN A 136 26.54 5.12 -2.51
CA ASN A 136 27.53 5.07 -1.44
C ASN A 136 27.12 4.03 -0.37
N CYS A 137 27.16 2.75 -0.73
CA CYS A 137 26.92 1.65 0.22
C CYS A 137 28.20 1.33 0.99
N VAL A 138 28.24 1.70 2.27
CA VAL A 138 29.39 1.42 3.14
C VAL A 138 29.37 -0.04 3.65
N ASP A 139 28.17 -0.59 3.93
CA ASP A 139 27.94 -2.00 4.26
C ASP A 139 26.47 -2.42 3.96
N THR A 140 26.08 -3.65 4.31
CA THR A 140 24.70 -4.16 4.08
C THR A 140 23.61 -3.41 4.83
N ASN A 141 23.94 -2.64 5.87
CA ASN A 141 22.98 -1.90 6.68
C ASN A 141 22.97 -0.39 6.34
N TYR A 142 24.07 0.13 5.79
CA TYR A 142 24.26 1.51 5.40
C TYR A 142 24.32 1.64 3.88
N CYS A 143 23.16 1.49 3.26
CA CYS A 143 22.91 1.83 1.87
C CYS A 143 21.89 2.99 1.79
N PRO A 144 22.03 3.89 0.81
CA PRO A 144 21.09 4.98 0.55
C PRO A 144 19.84 4.44 -0.15
N ASP A 145 18.69 5.05 0.13
CA ASP A 145 17.43 4.69 -0.51
C ASP A 145 17.46 5.03 -2.01
N TYR A 146 16.86 4.16 -2.84
CA TYR A 146 16.62 4.51 -4.24
C TYR A 146 15.33 5.31 -4.37
N ILE A 147 15.43 6.48 -4.98
CA ILE A 147 14.27 7.33 -5.26
C ILE A 147 13.90 7.17 -6.74
N LEU A 148 12.69 6.68 -6.99
CA LEU A 148 12.09 6.58 -8.33
C LEU A 148 11.34 7.87 -8.66
N GLU A 149 11.68 8.52 -9.78
CA GLU A 149 10.85 9.55 -10.41
C GLU A 149 10.09 8.96 -11.60
N THR A 150 8.77 9.14 -11.59
CA THR A 150 7.90 8.76 -12.70
C THR A 150 6.79 9.79 -12.87
N GLU A 151 6.22 9.85 -14.08
CA GLU A 151 5.03 10.65 -14.36
C GLU A 151 3.77 9.80 -14.22
N TYR A 152 2.79 10.31 -13.49
CA TYR A 152 1.48 9.68 -13.31
C TYR A 152 0.39 10.75 -13.35
N GLU A 153 -0.55 10.62 -14.28
CA GLU A 153 -1.67 11.57 -14.48
C GLU A 153 -1.21 13.03 -14.68
N GLY A 154 -0.05 13.23 -15.32
CA GLY A 154 0.51 14.55 -15.60
C GLY A 154 1.33 15.17 -14.46
N GLU A 155 1.44 14.48 -13.32
CA GLU A 155 2.25 14.92 -12.19
C GLU A 155 3.51 14.08 -12.03
N LYS A 156 4.62 14.74 -11.63
CA LYS A 156 5.84 14.06 -11.20
C LYS A 156 5.66 13.44 -9.82
N VAL A 157 6.11 12.20 -9.67
CA VAL A 157 5.97 11.42 -8.44
C VAL A 157 7.34 10.86 -8.06
N TYR A 158 7.70 11.03 -6.80
CA TYR A 158 8.92 10.51 -6.20
C TYR A 158 8.59 9.43 -5.18
N LEU A 159 9.17 8.23 -5.33
CA LEU A 159 8.91 7.07 -4.47
C LEU A 159 10.23 6.48 -3.97
N SER A 160 10.39 6.26 -2.66
CA SER A 160 11.49 5.42 -2.15
C SER A 160 11.12 3.95 -2.31
N ILE A 161 12.02 3.14 -2.87
CA ILE A 161 11.85 1.68 -3.01
C ILE A 161 12.79 0.91 -2.07
N GLY A 162 13.27 1.57 -1.01
CA GLY A 162 14.17 1.00 -0.02
C GLY A 162 15.63 1.00 -0.45
N LYS A 163 16.43 0.17 0.22
CA LYS A 163 17.88 0.06 0.06
C LYS A 163 18.29 -1.41 -0.02
N ASP A 164 19.16 -1.77 -0.96
CA ASP A 164 19.59 -3.16 -1.14
C ASP A 164 20.98 -3.24 -1.78
N LYS A 165 21.94 -3.85 -1.10
CA LYS A 165 23.33 -3.90 -1.59
C LYS A 165 23.45 -4.56 -2.97
N GLU A 166 22.71 -5.63 -3.23
CA GLU A 166 22.79 -6.34 -4.51
C GLU A 166 22.15 -5.52 -5.64
N LEU A 167 21.10 -4.75 -5.36
CA LEU A 167 20.55 -3.79 -6.30
C LEU A 167 21.56 -2.66 -6.62
N THR A 168 22.25 -2.12 -5.61
CA THR A 168 23.36 -1.16 -5.82
C THR A 168 24.41 -1.75 -6.76
N GLU A 169 24.89 -2.97 -6.49
CA GLU A 169 25.90 -3.63 -7.32
C GLU A 169 25.44 -3.85 -8.77
N ILE A 170 24.15 -4.12 -9.01
CA ILE A 170 23.59 -4.19 -10.36
C ILE A 170 23.61 -2.80 -11.00
N LEU A 171 23.03 -1.80 -10.33
CA LEU A 171 22.85 -0.45 -10.84
C LEU A 171 24.18 0.28 -11.11
N GLU A 172 25.20 0.07 -10.26
CA GLU A 172 26.54 0.63 -10.41
C GLU A 172 27.22 0.23 -11.73
N LYS A 173 26.91 -0.94 -12.29
CA LYS A 173 27.45 -1.35 -13.60
C LYS A 173 26.98 -0.45 -14.74
N TYR A 174 25.87 0.25 -14.54
CA TYR A 174 25.19 1.06 -15.54
C TYR A 174 25.34 2.57 -15.31
N THR A 175 26.08 2.99 -14.28
CA THR A 175 26.39 4.41 -14.03
C THR A 175 27.47 4.98 -14.97
N LYS A 176 28.18 4.12 -15.72
CA LYS A 176 29.27 4.46 -16.64
C LYS A 176 28.87 4.38 -18.11
#